data_AF-A0A816H5A8-F1
#
_entry.id   AF-A0A816H5A8-F1
#
_cell.length_a   1.000
_cell.length_b   1.000
_cell.length_c   1.000
_cell.angle_alpha   90.00
_cell.angle_beta   90.00
_cell.angle_gamma   90.00
#
_symmetry.space_group_name_H-M   'P 1'
#
loop_
_entity.id
_entity.type
_entity.pdbx_description
1 polymer ?
#
loop_
_entity_poly.entity_id
_entity_poly.type
_entity_poly.pdbx_seq_one_letter_code
_entity_poly.pdbx_strand_id
1 'polypeptide(L)'
;MIWMEKQLESLTELVKELTRERTLNEQRLLTRTDANRGIWTRAILLVYRMNIKRKKSVSNNNQNINGKSLRQQLHELKMKMHTLRNDLVSIRRLQQSLKENFKVQLHDANKKIENHIHQLHQTETRSAHCRSVENELDLYMINSTKIDRDLEDLEASVEELQNDVKSKQCYVTMNDVESFALVLSTISRSLVDLKASFPVLREKICSLGPQSTLNEDQKFLHEEPERLDYTIKKCKRLTTMLYQLKRLAITQEQKSFPSKSQRRFSFGSNGKAVDRKRLLEQIETVTQNSDGRVKAIEV
;
A
#
# COMPACT_ATOMS: atom_id res chain seq x y z
N MET A 1 19.87 -25.60 36.07
CA MET A 1 20.82 -26.72 35.90
C MET A 1 20.66 -27.79 36.98
N ILE A 2 20.72 -27.46 38.28
CA ILE A 2 20.64 -28.43 39.40
C ILE A 2 19.38 -29.33 39.38
N TRP A 3 18.24 -28.83 38.89
CA TRP A 3 17.00 -29.63 38.80
C TRP A 3 17.07 -30.72 37.72
N MET A 4 17.79 -30.49 36.62
CA MET A 4 17.93 -31.48 35.53
C MET A 4 18.96 -32.56 35.87
N GLU A 5 20.01 -32.24 36.63
CA GLU A 5 21.00 -33.22 37.09
C GLU A 5 20.38 -34.26 38.04
N LYS A 6 19.54 -33.82 39.00
CA LYS A 6 18.80 -34.75 39.87
C LYS A 6 17.84 -35.68 39.12
N GLN A 7 17.27 -35.21 38.01
CA GLN A 7 16.41 -36.04 37.17
C GLN A 7 17.22 -37.08 36.38
N LEU A 8 18.40 -36.71 35.88
CA LEU A 8 19.32 -37.64 35.23
C LEU A 8 19.85 -38.71 36.19
N GLU A 9 20.19 -38.36 37.44
CA GLU A 9 20.65 -39.31 38.45
C GLU A 9 19.57 -40.32 38.84
N SER A 10 18.33 -39.85 39.04
CA SER A 10 17.17 -40.71 39.32
C SER A 10 16.88 -41.69 38.18
N LEU A 11 16.92 -41.21 36.92
CA LEU A 11 16.74 -42.06 35.75
C LEU A 11 17.87 -43.08 35.59
N THR A 12 19.10 -42.70 35.93
CA THR A 12 20.27 -43.59 35.84
C THR A 12 20.17 -44.74 36.85
N GLU A 13 19.73 -44.47 38.07
CA GLU A 13 19.48 -45.53 39.08
C GLU A 13 18.30 -46.42 38.70
N LEU A 14 17.23 -45.86 38.13
CA LEU A 14 16.10 -46.65 37.63
C LEU A 14 16.52 -47.60 36.50
N VAL A 15 17.39 -47.15 35.59
CA VAL A 15 17.94 -47.99 34.51
C VAL A 15 18.84 -49.09 35.08
N LYS A 16 19.67 -48.80 36.09
CA LYS A 16 20.50 -49.83 36.74
C LYS A 16 19.65 -50.88 37.45
N GLU A 17 18.60 -50.47 38.16
CA GLU A 17 17.69 -51.39 38.86
C GLU A 17 16.90 -52.27 37.87
N LEU A 18 16.36 -51.69 36.79
CA LEU A 18 15.67 -52.44 35.73
C LEU A 18 16.60 -53.43 35.03
N THR A 19 17.87 -53.06 34.84
CA THR A 19 18.87 -53.95 34.23
C THR A 19 19.23 -55.10 35.18
N ARG A 20 19.32 -54.83 36.49
CA ARG A 20 19.59 -55.83 37.52
C ARG A 20 18.40 -56.80 37.69
N GLU A 21 17.16 -56.30 37.71
CA GLU A 21 15.94 -57.11 37.71
C GLU A 21 15.85 -58.00 36.47
N ARG A 22 16.22 -57.51 35.29
CA ARG A 22 16.21 -58.29 34.04
C ARG A 22 17.11 -59.52 34.12
N THR A 23 18.34 -59.36 34.62
CA THR A 23 19.29 -60.49 34.75
C THR A 23 18.85 -61.52 35.79
N LEU A 24 18.23 -61.08 36.89
CA LEU A 24 17.70 -61.97 37.92
C LEU A 24 16.44 -62.72 37.45
N ASN A 25 15.63 -62.09 36.60
CA ASN A 25 14.44 -62.70 36.00
C ASN A 25 14.83 -63.71 34.89
N GLU A 26 15.89 -63.44 34.12
CA GLU A 26 16.45 -64.39 33.15
C GLU A 26 17.01 -65.65 33.85
N GLN A 27 17.71 -65.52 34.99
CA GLN A 27 18.15 -66.68 35.78
C GLN A 27 16.99 -67.49 36.38
N ARG A 28 15.88 -66.83 36.76
CA ARG A 28 14.64 -67.50 37.22
C ARG A 28 13.89 -68.21 36.09
N LEU A 29 13.99 -67.73 34.85
CA LEU A 29 13.35 -68.36 33.70
C LEU A 29 14.07 -69.66 33.30
N LEU A 30 15.40 -69.72 33.36
CA LEU A 30 16.20 -70.93 33.08
C LEU A 30 15.93 -72.08 34.08
N THR A 31 15.81 -71.79 35.38
CA THR A 31 15.46 -72.80 36.40
C THR A 31 13.99 -73.25 36.29
N ARG A 32 13.09 -72.38 35.83
CA ARG A 32 11.69 -72.70 35.56
C ARG A 32 11.51 -73.55 34.29
N THR A 33 12.40 -73.44 33.31
CA THR A 33 12.34 -74.25 32.08
C THR A 33 12.77 -75.71 32.30
N ASP A 34 13.74 -75.98 33.17
CA ASP A 34 14.19 -77.35 33.46
C ASP A 34 13.18 -78.14 34.31
N ALA A 35 12.53 -77.49 35.28
CA ALA A 35 11.43 -78.09 36.04
C ALA A 35 10.19 -78.36 35.17
N ASN A 36 9.90 -77.47 34.21
CA ASN A 36 8.79 -77.66 33.27
C ASN A 36 9.04 -78.79 32.27
N ARG A 37 10.28 -79.04 31.84
CA ARG A 37 10.60 -80.08 30.84
C ARG A 37 10.12 -81.47 31.29
N GLY A 38 10.23 -81.79 32.58
CA GLY A 38 9.71 -83.03 33.19
C GLY A 38 8.19 -83.10 33.33
N ILE A 39 7.53 -81.96 33.54
CA ILE A 39 6.07 -81.83 33.65
C ILE A 39 5.42 -81.97 32.27
N TRP A 40 5.99 -81.36 31.24
CA TRP A 40 5.53 -81.46 29.85
C TRP A 40 5.66 -82.89 29.30
N THR A 41 6.75 -83.60 29.62
CA THR A 41 6.88 -85.03 29.24
C THR A 41 5.81 -85.91 29.91
N ARG A 42 5.48 -85.66 31.18
CA ARG A 42 4.41 -86.39 31.89
C ARG A 42 3.01 -86.03 31.38
N ALA A 43 2.77 -84.77 31.04
CA ALA A 43 1.50 -84.30 30.46
C ALA A 43 1.26 -84.88 29.06
N ILE A 44 2.29 -84.93 28.20
CA ILE A 44 2.21 -85.55 26.87
C ILE A 44 1.88 -87.04 27.00
N LEU A 45 2.51 -87.75 27.95
CA LEU A 45 2.25 -89.17 28.19
C LEU A 45 0.83 -89.43 28.74
N LEU A 46 0.31 -88.53 29.59
CA LEU A 46 -1.08 -88.56 30.06
C LEU A 46 -2.08 -88.29 28.94
N VAL A 47 -1.82 -87.31 28.07
CA VAL A 47 -2.67 -87.02 26.90
C VAL A 47 -2.67 -88.22 25.95
N TYR A 48 -1.52 -88.82 25.66
CA TYR A 48 -1.43 -90.02 24.82
C TYR A 48 -2.20 -91.19 25.43
N ARG A 49 -2.07 -91.41 26.74
CA ARG A 49 -2.78 -92.46 27.48
C ARG A 49 -4.29 -92.22 27.56
N MET A 50 -4.74 -90.98 27.68
CA MET A 50 -6.18 -90.63 27.64
C MET A 50 -6.76 -90.75 26.22
N ASN A 51 -6.00 -90.41 25.18
CA ASN A 51 -6.45 -90.48 23.79
C ASN A 51 -6.63 -91.94 23.31
N ILE A 52 -5.75 -92.85 23.75
CA ILE A 52 -5.91 -94.30 23.54
C ILE A 52 -7.18 -94.83 24.24
N LYS A 53 -7.49 -94.34 25.45
CA LYS A 53 -8.70 -94.74 26.18
C LYS A 53 -9.98 -94.15 25.57
N ARG A 54 -9.90 -92.97 24.94
CA ARG A 54 -11.02 -92.30 24.24
C ARG A 54 -11.35 -92.94 22.88
N LYS A 55 -10.37 -93.49 22.15
CA LYS A 55 -10.59 -94.23 20.90
C LYS A 55 -11.36 -95.55 21.07
N LYS A 56 -11.44 -96.11 22.28
CA LYS A 56 -12.24 -97.33 22.57
C LYS A 56 -13.73 -97.06 22.86
N SER A 57 -14.19 -95.80 22.90
CA SER A 57 -15.56 -95.44 23.27
C SER A 57 -16.16 -94.38 22.34
N VAL A 58 -16.12 -94.62 21.03
CA VAL A 58 -16.91 -93.83 20.08
C VAL A 58 -17.60 -94.78 19.10
N SER A 59 -18.84 -95.13 19.42
CA SER A 59 -19.86 -95.48 18.43
C SER A 59 -21.20 -94.96 18.93
N ASN A 60 -21.63 -93.81 18.41
CA ASN A 60 -23.04 -93.56 18.13
C ASN A 60 -23.20 -92.30 17.26
N ASN A 61 -23.54 -92.53 16.00
CA ASN A 61 -23.90 -91.53 15.01
C ASN A 61 -25.37 -91.13 15.21
N ASN A 62 -25.64 -89.91 15.70
CA ASN A 62 -26.89 -89.16 15.46
C ASN A 62 -26.81 -87.67 15.92
N GLN A 63 -25.68 -87.00 15.65
CA GLN A 63 -25.47 -85.55 15.91
C GLN A 63 -24.79 -84.82 14.71
N ASN A 64 -24.73 -85.45 13.54
CA ASN A 64 -23.80 -85.04 12.47
C ASN A 64 -24.34 -84.01 11.46
N ILE A 65 -25.64 -83.68 11.46
CA ILE A 65 -26.24 -82.74 10.49
C ILE A 65 -26.45 -81.36 11.13
N ASN A 66 -27.10 -81.30 12.30
CA ASN A 66 -27.31 -80.05 13.04
C ASN A 66 -25.99 -79.42 13.53
N GLY A 67 -25.01 -80.24 13.92
CA GLY A 67 -23.69 -79.76 14.28
C GLY A 67 -22.91 -79.19 13.10
N LYS A 68 -23.13 -79.65 11.86
CA LYS A 68 -22.46 -79.10 10.67
C LYS A 68 -23.03 -77.74 10.28
N SER A 69 -24.35 -77.58 10.29
CA SER A 69 -25.03 -76.31 10.01
C SER A 69 -24.66 -75.22 11.03
N LEU A 70 -24.69 -75.53 12.33
CA LEU A 70 -24.27 -74.60 13.37
C LEU A 70 -22.78 -74.23 13.27
N ARG A 71 -21.92 -75.20 12.90
CA ARG A 71 -20.49 -74.93 12.63
C ARG A 71 -20.28 -74.00 11.44
N GLN A 72 -21.10 -74.11 10.39
CA GLN A 72 -21.07 -73.20 9.24
C GLN A 72 -21.52 -71.79 9.63
N GLN A 73 -22.65 -71.65 10.34
CA GLN A 73 -23.14 -70.35 10.82
C GLN A 73 -22.15 -69.65 11.76
N LEU A 74 -21.52 -70.39 12.67
CA LEU A 74 -20.48 -69.85 13.56
C LEU A 74 -19.22 -69.46 12.78
N HIS A 75 -18.87 -70.22 11.74
CA HIS A 75 -17.77 -69.87 10.85
C HIS A 75 -18.06 -68.57 10.06
N GLU A 76 -19.27 -68.43 9.50
CA GLU A 76 -19.71 -67.20 8.83
C GLU A 76 -19.73 -66.00 9.78
N LEU A 77 -20.24 -66.16 11.00
CA LEU A 77 -20.24 -65.11 12.00
C LEU A 77 -18.80 -64.72 12.40
N LYS A 78 -17.90 -65.70 12.53
CA LYS A 78 -16.48 -65.46 12.79
C LYS A 78 -15.82 -64.70 11.63
N MET A 79 -16.17 -65.01 10.38
CA MET A 79 -15.69 -64.27 9.22
C MET A 79 -16.23 -62.84 9.20
N LYS A 80 -17.54 -62.63 9.43
CA LYS A 80 -18.15 -61.29 9.53
C LYS A 80 -17.54 -60.46 10.67
N MET A 81 -17.26 -61.10 11.81
CA MET A 81 -16.57 -60.44 12.93
C MET A 81 -15.13 -60.06 12.56
N HIS A 82 -14.45 -60.90 11.77
CA HIS A 82 -13.11 -60.60 11.29
C HIS A 82 -13.11 -59.46 10.25
N THR A 83 -14.06 -59.44 9.31
CA THR A 83 -14.21 -58.34 8.34
C THR A 83 -14.53 -57.03 9.06
N LEU A 84 -15.49 -57.01 10.00
CA LEU A 84 -15.80 -55.82 10.80
C LEU A 84 -14.60 -55.28 11.58
N ARG A 85 -13.76 -56.17 12.13
CA ARG A 85 -12.50 -55.74 12.77
C ARG A 85 -11.54 -55.09 11.78
N ASN A 86 -11.42 -55.66 10.57
CA ASN A 86 -10.57 -55.10 9.53
C ASN A 86 -11.11 -53.74 9.06
N ASP A 87 -12.43 -53.60 8.93
CA ASP A 87 -13.10 -52.33 8.58
C ASP A 87 -12.86 -51.26 9.65
N LEU A 88 -12.94 -51.60 10.95
CA LEU A 88 -12.62 -50.66 12.03
C LEU A 88 -11.15 -50.19 11.99
N VAL A 89 -10.22 -51.09 11.69
CA VAL A 89 -8.80 -50.72 11.51
C VAL A 89 -8.63 -49.82 10.28
N SER A 90 -9.33 -50.13 9.18
CA SER A 90 -9.34 -49.31 7.96
C SER A 90 -9.87 -47.89 8.23
N ILE A 91 -11.00 -47.78 8.93
CA ILE A 91 -11.60 -46.50 9.32
C ILE A 91 -10.64 -45.69 10.20
N ARG A 92 -9.97 -46.30 11.18
CA ARG A 92 -8.98 -45.60 12.01
C ARG A 92 -7.81 -45.06 11.18
N ARG A 93 -7.30 -45.83 10.22
CA ARG A 93 -6.24 -45.38 9.30
C ARG A 93 -6.72 -44.22 8.44
N LEU A 94 -7.94 -44.32 7.91
CA LEU A 94 -8.55 -43.25 7.12
C LEU A 94 -8.72 -41.98 7.97
N GLN A 95 -9.23 -42.08 9.19
CA GLN A 95 -9.36 -40.95 10.11
C GLN A 95 -8.02 -40.27 10.40
N GLN A 96 -6.97 -41.06 10.64
CA GLN A 96 -5.62 -40.51 10.84
C GLN A 96 -5.11 -39.80 9.58
N SER A 97 -5.32 -40.38 8.40
CA SER A 97 -4.96 -39.76 7.12
C SER A 97 -5.73 -38.46 6.89
N LEU A 98 -7.04 -38.46 7.13
CA LEU A 98 -7.88 -37.26 7.03
C LEU A 98 -7.41 -36.16 7.99
N LYS A 99 -7.05 -36.51 9.22
CA LYS A 99 -6.52 -35.54 10.19
C LYS A 99 -5.24 -34.87 9.70
N GLU A 100 -4.28 -35.64 9.19
CA GLU A 100 -3.04 -35.06 8.66
C GLU A 100 -3.31 -34.23 7.41
N ASN A 101 -4.19 -34.70 6.52
CA ASN A 101 -4.58 -33.97 5.32
C ASN A 101 -5.27 -32.64 5.67
N PHE A 102 -6.20 -32.62 6.63
CA PHE A 102 -6.82 -31.38 7.09
C PHE A 102 -5.80 -30.42 7.72
N LYS A 103 -4.82 -30.93 8.46
CA LYS A 103 -3.75 -30.09 9.02
C LYS A 103 -2.94 -29.39 7.92
N VAL A 104 -2.58 -30.11 6.86
CA VAL A 104 -1.88 -29.54 5.69
C VAL A 104 -2.76 -28.53 4.98
N GLN A 105 -4.02 -28.87 4.69
CA GLN A 105 -4.95 -27.98 4.00
C GLN A 105 -5.20 -26.69 4.79
N LEU A 106 -5.34 -26.77 6.12
CA LEU A 106 -5.47 -25.59 6.98
C LEU A 106 -4.21 -24.74 6.96
N HIS A 107 -3.03 -25.36 7.00
CA HIS A 107 -1.77 -24.63 6.92
C HIS A 107 -1.63 -23.89 5.57
N ASP A 108 -1.93 -24.56 4.47
CA ASP A 108 -1.92 -23.96 3.13
C ASP A 108 -2.96 -22.84 2.98
N ALA A 109 -4.16 -23.03 3.54
CA ALA A 109 -5.20 -22.00 3.55
C ALA A 109 -4.76 -20.78 4.36
N ASN A 110 -4.20 -20.97 5.55
CA ASN A 110 -3.66 -19.88 6.38
C ASN A 110 -2.54 -19.13 5.64
N LYS A 111 -1.60 -19.84 5.03
CA LYS A 111 -0.53 -19.23 4.24
C LYS A 111 -1.06 -18.43 3.05
N LYS A 112 -2.11 -18.92 2.38
CA LYS A 112 -2.79 -18.18 1.30
C LYS A 112 -3.45 -16.90 1.82
N ILE A 113 -4.11 -16.96 2.98
CA ILE A 113 -4.72 -15.80 3.63
C ILE A 113 -3.64 -14.78 4.01
N GLU A 114 -2.55 -15.20 4.64
CA GLU A 114 -1.41 -14.34 5.00
C GLU A 114 -0.83 -13.64 3.76
N ASN A 115 -0.60 -14.40 2.68
CA ASN A 115 -0.12 -13.83 1.42
C ASN A 115 -1.11 -12.82 0.83
N HIS A 116 -2.41 -13.10 0.89
CA HIS A 116 -3.42 -12.19 0.37
C HIS A 116 -3.51 -10.90 1.22
N ILE A 117 -3.42 -11.01 2.55
CA ILE A 117 -3.34 -9.85 3.44
C ILE A 117 -2.10 -9.01 3.12
N HIS A 118 -0.93 -9.63 2.92
CA HIS A 118 0.27 -8.92 2.52
C HIS A 118 0.13 -8.22 1.16
N GLN A 119 -0.48 -8.88 0.18
CA GLN A 119 -0.77 -8.29 -1.13
C GLN A 119 -1.71 -7.08 -1.00
N LEU A 120 -2.77 -7.19 -0.21
CA LEU A 120 -3.71 -6.08 0.02
C LEU A 120 -2.99 -4.87 0.65
N HIS A 121 -2.18 -5.07 1.69
CA HIS A 121 -1.39 -4.00 2.29
C HIS A 121 -0.41 -3.35 1.30
N GLN A 122 0.25 -4.15 0.45
CA GLN A 122 1.14 -3.62 -0.58
C GLN A 122 0.37 -2.81 -1.63
N THR A 123 -0.81 -3.27 -2.07
CA THR A 123 -1.65 -2.53 -3.02
C THR A 123 -2.18 -1.24 -2.41
N GLU A 124 -2.57 -1.24 -1.14
CA GLU A 124 -3.04 -0.05 -0.43
C GLU A 124 -1.91 0.96 -0.26
N THR A 125 -0.72 0.51 0.16
CA THR A 125 0.47 1.36 0.28
C THR A 125 0.86 1.95 -1.07
N ARG A 126 0.85 1.14 -2.14
CA ARG A 126 1.12 1.60 -3.51
C ARG A 126 0.07 2.60 -4.00
N SER A 127 -1.20 2.39 -3.66
CA SER A 127 -2.31 3.29 -3.98
C SER A 127 -2.17 4.64 -3.27
N ALA A 128 -1.83 4.63 -1.98
CA ALA A 128 -1.55 5.84 -1.21
C ALA A 128 -0.35 6.62 -1.78
N HIS A 129 0.73 5.90 -2.14
CA HIS A 129 1.89 6.49 -2.80
C HIS A 129 1.52 7.11 -4.16
N CYS A 130 0.74 6.41 -4.99
CA CYS A 130 0.25 6.92 -6.27
C CYS A 130 -0.53 8.23 -6.11
N ARG A 131 -1.50 8.27 -5.19
CA ARG A 131 -2.27 9.49 -4.88
C ARG A 131 -1.40 10.63 -4.38
N SER A 132 -0.37 10.33 -3.59
CA SER A 132 0.59 11.35 -3.13
C SER A 132 1.32 11.99 -4.31
N VAL A 133 1.78 11.18 -5.26
CA VAL A 133 2.48 11.67 -6.46
C VAL A 133 1.54 12.46 -7.36
N GLU A 134 0.30 12.00 -7.55
CA GLU A 134 -0.75 12.73 -8.29
C GLU A 134 -1.01 14.11 -7.69
N ASN A 135 -1.17 14.22 -6.37
CA ASN A 135 -1.38 15.50 -5.69
C ASN A 135 -0.18 16.46 -5.87
N GLU A 136 1.04 15.94 -5.84
CA GLU A 136 2.24 16.74 -6.08
C GLU A 136 2.33 17.21 -7.54
N LEU A 137 1.93 16.36 -8.50
CA LEU A 137 1.83 16.72 -9.90
C LEU A 137 0.78 17.82 -10.12
N ASP A 138 -0.40 17.72 -9.49
CA ASP A 138 -1.43 18.75 -9.57
C ASP A 138 -0.95 20.09 -9.02
N LEU A 139 -0.29 20.07 -7.86
CA LEU A 139 0.28 21.28 -7.26
C LEU A 139 1.35 21.90 -8.17
N TYR A 140 2.19 21.07 -8.79
CA TYR A 140 3.17 21.51 -9.76
C TYR A 140 2.52 22.19 -10.96
N MET A 141 1.47 21.58 -11.53
CA MET A 141 0.71 22.14 -12.65
C MET A 141 0.04 23.46 -12.30
N ILE A 142 -0.54 23.57 -11.10
CA ILE A 142 -1.12 24.83 -10.61
C ILE A 142 -0.06 25.93 -10.52
N ASN A 143 1.10 25.63 -9.93
CA ASN A 143 2.17 26.61 -9.80
C ASN A 143 2.75 27.03 -11.16
N SER A 144 2.92 26.07 -12.07
CA SER A 144 3.30 26.32 -13.46
C SER A 144 2.35 27.27 -14.15
N THR A 145 1.06 26.93 -14.21
CA THR A 145 0.05 27.75 -14.89
C THR A 145 -0.11 29.14 -14.25
N LYS A 146 0.16 29.26 -12.94
CA LYS A 146 0.20 30.56 -12.27
C LYS A 146 1.39 31.39 -12.75
N ILE A 147 2.59 30.81 -12.79
CA ILE A 147 3.81 31.49 -13.28
C ILE A 147 3.62 31.96 -14.72
N ASP A 148 3.08 31.11 -15.60
CA ASP A 148 2.89 31.47 -17.01
C ASP A 148 1.90 32.63 -17.16
N ARG A 149 0.78 32.61 -16.43
CA ARG A 149 -0.21 33.70 -16.40
C ARG A 149 0.38 35.00 -15.87
N ASP A 150 1.01 34.96 -14.69
CA ASP A 150 1.62 36.15 -14.07
C ASP A 150 2.69 36.75 -14.99
N LEU A 151 3.42 35.91 -15.73
CA LEU A 151 4.44 36.34 -16.69
C LEU A 151 3.86 36.91 -17.99
N GLU A 152 2.74 36.37 -18.48
CA GLU A 152 1.99 36.92 -19.62
C GLU A 152 1.37 38.28 -19.29
N ASP A 153 0.74 38.42 -18.13
CA ASP A 153 0.15 39.68 -17.67
C ASP A 153 1.22 40.77 -17.51
N LEU A 154 2.37 40.40 -16.94
CA LEU A 154 3.52 41.29 -16.83
C LEU A 154 4.08 41.66 -18.20
N GLU A 155 4.22 40.71 -19.12
CA GLU A 155 4.70 40.97 -20.48
C GLU A 155 3.81 41.98 -21.21
N ALA A 156 2.49 41.76 -21.20
CA ALA A 156 1.53 42.67 -21.81
C ALA A 156 1.64 44.08 -21.23
N SER A 157 1.75 44.21 -19.90
CA SER A 157 1.90 45.50 -19.21
C SER A 157 3.20 46.21 -19.58
N VAL A 158 4.31 45.47 -19.70
CA VAL A 158 5.61 46.02 -20.09
C VAL A 158 5.63 46.42 -21.57
N GLU A 159 4.99 45.65 -22.45
CA GLU A 159 4.85 45.97 -23.87
C GLU A 159 3.95 47.20 -24.09
N GLU A 160 2.85 47.33 -23.34
CA GLU A 160 1.99 48.52 -23.36
C GLU A 160 2.77 49.76 -22.94
N LEU A 161 3.51 49.70 -21.82
CA LEU A 161 4.36 50.81 -21.39
C LEU A 161 5.42 51.14 -22.45
N GLN A 162 6.06 50.14 -23.04
CA GLN A 162 7.06 50.35 -24.09
C GLN A 162 6.45 51.02 -25.33
N ASN A 163 5.24 50.61 -25.72
CA ASN A 163 4.52 51.19 -26.86
C ASN A 163 4.11 52.64 -26.57
N ASP A 164 3.66 52.96 -25.36
CA ASP A 164 3.31 54.33 -24.96
C ASP A 164 4.51 55.27 -24.99
N VAL A 165 5.69 54.79 -24.61
CA VAL A 165 6.95 55.56 -24.74
C VAL A 165 7.30 55.84 -26.20
N LYS A 166 7.19 54.83 -27.07
CA LYS A 166 7.56 54.95 -28.49
C LYS A 166 6.55 55.78 -29.30
N SER A 167 5.25 55.57 -29.07
CA SER A 167 4.17 56.09 -29.90
C SER A 167 3.57 57.40 -29.38
N LYS A 168 3.48 57.58 -28.06
CA LYS A 168 2.84 58.74 -27.42
C LYS A 168 3.83 59.71 -26.78
N GLN A 169 5.14 59.43 -26.87
CA GLN A 169 6.21 60.16 -26.16
C GLN A 169 5.92 60.33 -24.66
N CYS A 170 5.30 59.33 -24.05
CA CYS A 170 5.00 59.38 -22.61
C CYS A 170 6.28 59.29 -21.76
N TYR A 171 6.27 60.00 -20.64
CA TYR A 171 7.30 59.90 -19.61
C TYR A 171 7.14 58.58 -18.84
N VAL A 172 8.22 57.81 -18.76
CA VAL A 172 8.28 56.60 -17.94
C VAL A 172 8.53 57.03 -16.50
N THR A 173 7.62 56.70 -15.57
CA THR A 173 7.88 56.92 -14.15
C THR A 173 8.80 55.83 -13.63
N MET A 174 9.84 56.21 -12.88
CA MET A 174 10.75 55.25 -12.24
C MET A 174 9.99 54.25 -11.34
N ASN A 175 8.95 54.71 -10.66
CA ASN A 175 8.07 53.91 -9.81
C ASN A 175 7.38 52.75 -10.56
N ASP A 176 6.94 52.99 -11.81
CA ASP A 176 6.25 51.97 -12.62
C ASP A 176 7.24 50.85 -12.99
N VAL A 177 8.46 51.22 -13.42
CA VAL A 177 9.53 50.26 -13.74
C VAL A 177 9.96 49.46 -12.50
N GLU A 178 10.05 50.10 -11.34
CA GLU A 178 10.37 49.41 -10.08
C GLU A 178 9.28 48.42 -9.66
N SER A 179 8.01 48.80 -9.80
CA SER A 179 6.89 47.88 -9.52
C SER A 179 6.91 46.64 -10.41
N PHE A 180 7.13 46.80 -11.72
CA PHE A 180 7.25 45.68 -12.65
C PHE A 180 8.48 44.82 -12.37
N ALA A 181 9.60 45.44 -11.95
CA ALA A 181 10.79 44.71 -11.54
C ALA A 181 10.56 43.87 -10.26
N LEU A 182 9.75 44.35 -9.31
CA LEU A 182 9.36 43.58 -8.12
C LEU A 182 8.47 42.39 -8.47
N VAL A 183 7.49 42.58 -9.37
CA VAL A 183 6.65 41.48 -9.88
C VAL A 183 7.51 40.45 -10.61
N LEU A 184 8.39 40.89 -11.52
CA LEU A 184 9.31 39.99 -12.25
C LEU A 184 10.22 39.21 -11.30
N SER A 185 10.70 39.85 -10.23
CA SER A 185 11.54 39.20 -9.22
C SER A 185 10.78 38.10 -8.47
N THR A 186 9.49 38.33 -8.20
CA THR A 186 8.61 37.36 -7.54
C THR A 186 8.34 36.17 -8.45
N ILE A 187 8.01 36.42 -9.72
CA ILE A 187 7.82 35.37 -10.74
C ILE A 187 9.12 34.57 -10.93
N SER A 188 10.27 35.25 -11.02
CA SER A 188 11.57 34.60 -11.19
C SER A 188 11.93 33.70 -10.01
N ARG A 189 11.57 34.08 -8.77
CA ARG A 189 11.76 33.23 -7.59
C ARG A 189 10.88 31.98 -7.66
N SER A 190 9.59 32.15 -7.91
CA SER A 190 8.65 31.04 -8.07
C SER A 190 9.07 30.08 -9.19
N LEU A 191 9.63 30.61 -10.29
CA LEU A 191 10.15 29.81 -11.40
C LEU A 191 11.40 29.01 -11.03
N VAL A 192 12.29 29.55 -10.19
CA VAL A 192 13.43 28.80 -9.65
C VAL A 192 12.95 27.67 -8.76
N ASP A 193 11.97 27.93 -7.89
CA ASP A 193 11.37 26.92 -7.01
C ASP A 193 10.68 25.81 -7.82
N LEU A 194 9.95 26.18 -8.88
CA LEU A 194 9.32 25.24 -9.82
C LEU A 194 10.39 24.40 -10.55
N LYS A 195 11.46 25.02 -11.06
CA LYS A 195 12.56 24.30 -11.72
C LYS A 195 13.26 23.32 -10.77
N ALA A 196 13.39 23.67 -9.50
CA ALA A 196 14.01 22.81 -8.48
C ALA A 196 13.10 21.65 -8.06
N SER A 197 11.77 21.81 -8.09
CA SER A 197 10.83 20.75 -7.74
C SER A 197 10.66 19.71 -8.84
N PHE A 198 10.84 20.07 -10.11
CA PHE A 198 10.71 19.16 -11.25
C PHE A 198 11.55 17.87 -11.16
N PRO A 199 12.87 17.89 -10.88
CA PRO A 199 13.65 16.64 -10.79
C PRO A 199 13.16 15.71 -9.69
N VAL A 200 12.69 16.26 -8.56
CA VAL A 200 12.11 15.48 -7.46
C VAL A 200 10.78 14.85 -7.87
N LEU A 201 9.92 15.64 -8.53
CA LEU A 201 8.64 15.15 -9.05
C LEU A 201 8.85 14.06 -10.12
N ARG A 202 9.83 14.24 -11.00
CA ARG A 202 10.21 13.25 -12.02
C ARG A 202 10.62 11.93 -11.41
N GLU A 203 11.47 11.95 -10.38
CA GLU A 203 11.87 10.73 -9.66
C GLU A 203 10.67 10.02 -9.05
N LYS A 204 9.78 10.78 -8.40
CA LYS A 204 8.55 10.24 -7.79
C LYS A 204 7.60 9.62 -8.81
N ILE A 205 7.37 10.27 -9.95
CA ILE A 205 6.55 9.73 -11.05
C ILE A 205 7.18 8.45 -11.61
N CYS A 206 8.50 8.46 -11.87
CA CYS A 206 9.21 7.27 -12.34
C CYS A 206 9.16 6.10 -11.33
N SER A 207 9.12 6.39 -10.02
CA SER A 207 9.04 5.38 -8.97
C SER A 207 7.74 4.57 -8.98
N LEU A 208 6.66 5.11 -9.57
CA LEU A 208 5.39 4.38 -9.72
C LEU A 208 5.52 3.20 -10.69
N GLY A 209 6.49 3.27 -11.60
CA GLY A 209 6.81 2.24 -12.59
C GLY A 209 6.08 2.42 -13.93
N PRO A 210 6.53 1.71 -14.99
CA PRO A 210 6.17 2.01 -16.38
C PRO A 210 4.69 1.78 -16.71
N GLN A 211 4.01 0.91 -15.97
CA GLN A 211 2.60 0.59 -16.19
C GLN A 211 1.64 1.63 -15.61
N SER A 212 2.08 2.39 -14.62
CA SER A 212 1.27 3.44 -13.97
C SER A 212 1.64 4.84 -14.44
N THR A 213 2.83 5.04 -15.01
CA THR A 213 3.12 6.27 -15.75
C THR A 213 2.35 6.23 -17.06
N LEU A 214 1.28 7.03 -17.16
CA LEU A 214 0.53 7.12 -18.40
C LEU A 214 1.42 7.70 -19.50
N ASN A 215 1.04 7.46 -20.76
CA ASN A 215 1.73 8.08 -21.90
C ASN A 215 1.74 9.61 -21.79
N GLU A 216 0.73 10.19 -21.16
CA GLU A 216 0.63 11.63 -20.90
C GLU A 216 1.69 12.09 -19.89
N ASP A 217 1.91 11.35 -18.80
CA ASP A 217 2.97 11.66 -17.82
C ASP A 217 4.35 11.57 -18.46
N GLN A 218 4.57 10.59 -19.35
CA GLN A 218 5.84 10.45 -20.06
C GLN A 218 6.11 11.61 -21.03
N LYS A 219 5.07 12.10 -21.72
CA LYS A 219 5.15 13.31 -22.55
C LYS A 219 5.47 14.53 -21.70
N PHE A 220 4.76 14.70 -20.58
CA PHE A 220 5.03 15.77 -19.62
C PHE A 220 6.50 15.75 -19.17
N LEU A 221 7.03 14.59 -18.76
CA LEU A 221 8.42 14.46 -18.30
C LEU A 221 9.48 14.81 -19.37
N HIS A 222 9.10 14.85 -20.65
CA HIS A 222 9.97 15.24 -21.76
C HIS A 222 9.76 16.71 -22.18
N GLU A 223 8.53 17.19 -22.23
CA GLU A 223 8.18 18.54 -22.65
C GLU A 223 8.48 19.59 -21.57
N GLU A 224 8.40 19.19 -20.30
CA GLU A 224 8.54 20.08 -19.16
C GLU A 224 9.88 20.83 -19.06
N PRO A 225 11.06 20.20 -19.28
CA PRO A 225 12.33 20.90 -19.33
C PRO A 225 12.38 21.99 -20.41
N GLU A 226 11.86 21.71 -21.61
CA GLU A 226 11.85 22.66 -22.73
C GLU A 226 10.93 23.85 -22.42
N ARG A 227 9.77 23.57 -21.82
CA ARG A 227 8.84 24.62 -21.37
C ARG A 227 9.45 25.52 -20.30
N LEU A 228 10.08 24.94 -19.26
CA LEU A 228 10.79 25.72 -18.23
C LEU A 228 11.86 26.62 -18.85
N ASP A 229 12.63 26.10 -19.79
CA ASP A 229 13.67 26.88 -20.47
C ASP A 229 13.08 28.01 -21.34
N TYR A 230 11.91 27.79 -21.97
CA TYR A 230 11.17 28.84 -22.65
C TYR A 230 10.72 29.95 -21.68
N THR A 231 10.09 29.60 -20.55
CA THR A 231 9.65 30.57 -19.53
C THR A 231 10.83 31.35 -18.94
N ILE A 232 11.98 30.69 -18.72
CA ILE A 232 13.22 31.36 -18.27
C ILE A 232 13.72 32.37 -19.31
N LYS A 233 13.71 32.00 -20.60
CA LYS A 233 14.10 32.93 -21.68
C LYS A 233 13.17 34.15 -21.73
N LYS A 234 11.86 33.95 -21.54
CA LYS A 234 10.86 35.01 -21.46
C LYS A 234 11.14 35.97 -20.29
N CYS A 235 11.42 35.45 -19.09
CA CYS A 235 11.85 36.26 -17.94
C CYS A 235 13.10 37.10 -18.26
N LYS A 236 14.14 36.51 -18.85
CA LYS A 236 15.40 37.21 -19.22
C LYS A 236 15.16 38.35 -20.22
N ARG A 237 14.27 38.14 -21.20
CA ARG A 237 13.87 39.17 -22.16
C ARG A 237 13.18 40.33 -21.44
N LEU A 238 12.22 40.06 -20.56
CA LEU A 238 11.55 41.10 -19.78
C LEU A 238 12.50 41.86 -18.85
N THR A 239 13.46 41.17 -18.22
CA THR A 239 14.52 41.83 -17.43
C THR A 239 15.28 42.85 -18.28
N THR A 240 15.64 42.46 -19.51
CA THR A 240 16.35 43.32 -20.45
C THR A 240 15.50 44.52 -20.86
N MET A 241 14.21 44.31 -21.14
CA MET A 241 13.27 45.39 -21.49
C MET A 241 13.08 46.38 -20.33
N LEU A 242 12.86 45.89 -19.11
CA LEU A 242 12.73 46.74 -17.92
C LEU A 242 14.01 47.53 -17.65
N TYR A 243 15.19 46.94 -17.87
CA TYR A 243 16.46 47.65 -17.77
C TYR A 243 16.57 48.81 -18.78
N GLN A 244 16.12 48.59 -20.02
CA GLN A 244 16.07 49.65 -21.04
C GLN A 244 15.10 50.77 -20.64
N LEU A 245 13.90 50.42 -20.16
CA LEU A 245 12.91 51.39 -19.68
C LEU A 245 13.42 52.19 -18.48
N LYS A 246 14.12 51.56 -17.54
CA LYS A 246 14.78 52.22 -16.40
C LYS A 246 15.77 53.28 -16.87
N ARG A 247 16.61 52.96 -17.86
CA ARG A 247 17.57 53.93 -18.42
C ARG A 247 16.88 55.11 -19.09
N LEU A 248 15.77 54.86 -19.79
CA LEU A 248 14.95 55.92 -20.40
C LEU A 248 14.33 56.83 -19.34
N ALA A 249 13.74 56.26 -18.28
CA ALA A 249 13.18 57.01 -17.16
C ALA A 249 14.23 57.95 -16.53
N ILE A 250 15.42 57.44 -16.22
CA ILE A 250 16.52 58.25 -15.66
C ILE A 250 16.94 59.38 -16.61
N THR A 251 17.01 59.10 -17.92
CA THR A 251 17.39 60.11 -18.92
C THR A 251 16.31 61.18 -19.09
N GLN A 252 15.04 60.80 -18.94
CA GLN A 252 13.90 61.70 -18.99
C GLN A 252 13.82 62.59 -17.74
N GLU A 253 14.03 62.04 -16.55
CA GLU A 253 14.07 62.79 -15.28
C GLU A 253 15.17 63.86 -15.28
N GLN A 254 16.33 63.59 -15.90
CA GLN A 254 17.40 64.58 -16.05
C GLN A 254 17.08 65.71 -17.05
N LYS A 255 16.11 65.53 -17.96
CA LYS A 255 15.70 66.53 -18.95
C LYS A 255 14.47 67.36 -18.52
N SER A 256 13.75 66.94 -17.48
CA SER A 256 12.52 67.59 -17.02
C SER A 256 12.76 68.49 -15.79
N PHE A 257 12.90 69.80 -16.02
CA PHE A 257 12.43 70.80 -15.04
C PHE A 257 10.89 70.81 -15.03
N PRO A 258 10.21 71.09 -13.90
CA PRO A 258 8.86 70.60 -13.67
C PRO A 258 7.81 71.43 -14.40
N SER A 259 7.18 70.86 -15.41
CA SER A 259 5.93 71.41 -15.97
C SER A 259 5.09 70.32 -16.63
N LYS A 260 4.11 69.85 -15.83
CA LYS A 260 2.78 69.34 -16.17
C LYS A 260 2.66 68.11 -17.09
N SER A 261 2.24 66.99 -16.48
CA SER A 261 0.97 66.26 -16.74
C SER A 261 1.13 64.79 -16.37
N GLN A 262 1.22 64.52 -15.06
CA GLN A 262 1.38 63.18 -14.52
C GLN A 262 0.01 62.47 -14.51
N ARG A 263 -0.29 61.69 -15.55
CA ARG A 263 -1.41 60.74 -15.48
C ARG A 263 -0.96 59.52 -14.68
N ARG A 264 -1.38 59.45 -13.41
CA ARG A 264 -1.20 58.27 -12.56
C ARG A 264 -2.06 57.13 -13.12
N PHE A 265 -1.44 56.00 -13.44
CA PHE A 265 -2.15 54.76 -13.68
C PHE A 265 -2.61 54.19 -12.33
N SER A 266 -3.92 54.06 -12.15
CA SER A 266 -4.51 53.33 -11.03
C SER A 266 -4.76 51.89 -11.45
N PHE A 267 -4.09 50.94 -10.79
CA PHE A 267 -4.29 49.51 -10.96
C PHE A 267 -5.71 49.16 -10.51
N GLY A 268 -6.56 48.72 -11.45
CA GLY A 268 -7.93 48.31 -11.19
C GLY A 268 -8.18 46.96 -11.83
N SER A 269 -8.22 45.92 -10.99
CA SER A 269 -8.75 44.62 -11.38
C SER A 269 -10.18 44.80 -11.91
N ASN A 270 -10.45 44.18 -13.06
CA ASN A 270 -11.70 44.20 -13.84
C ASN A 270 -11.86 45.38 -14.79
N GLY A 271 -11.34 45.18 -16.00
CA GLY A 271 -11.54 46.02 -17.18
C GLY A 271 -13.00 46.10 -17.62
N LYS A 272 -13.73 47.06 -17.06
CA LYS A 272 -14.79 47.78 -17.77
C LYS A 272 -14.50 49.26 -17.66
N ALA A 273 -14.25 49.90 -18.79
CA ALA A 273 -14.12 51.34 -18.87
C ALA A 273 -15.40 51.98 -18.31
N VAL A 274 -15.31 52.54 -17.12
CA VAL A 274 -16.41 53.30 -16.52
C VAL A 274 -16.47 54.62 -17.26
N ASP A 275 -17.52 54.81 -18.07
CA ASP A 275 -17.78 56.04 -18.80
C ASP A 275 -17.95 57.20 -17.81
N ARG A 276 -16.86 57.93 -17.58
CA ARG A 276 -16.79 59.07 -16.67
C ARG A 276 -17.86 60.12 -16.99
N LYS A 277 -18.25 60.26 -18.26
CA LYS A 277 -19.36 61.14 -18.69
C LYS A 277 -20.71 60.72 -18.10
N ARG A 278 -21.00 59.42 -18.07
CA ARG A 278 -22.26 58.88 -17.54
C ARG A 278 -22.34 58.96 -16.02
N LEU A 279 -21.21 58.80 -15.32
CA LEU A 279 -21.15 59.03 -13.88
C LEU A 279 -21.34 60.50 -13.52
N LEU A 280 -20.75 61.42 -14.28
CA LEU A 280 -20.95 62.85 -14.04
C LEU A 280 -22.40 63.26 -14.26
N GLU A 281 -23.06 62.73 -15.29
CA GLU A 281 -24.50 62.94 -15.55
C GLU A 281 -25.39 62.33 -14.45
N GLN A 282 -25.04 61.16 -13.91
CA GLN A 282 -25.75 60.56 -12.78
C GLN A 282 -25.54 61.33 -11.46
N ILE A 283 -24.37 61.94 -11.26
CA ILE A 283 -24.12 62.77 -10.07
C ILE A 283 -24.86 64.11 -10.19
N GLU A 284 -24.86 64.71 -11.38
CA GLU A 284 -25.53 65.98 -11.66
C GLU A 284 -27.05 65.91 -11.45
N THR A 285 -27.68 64.80 -11.89
CA THR A 285 -29.12 64.53 -11.68
C THR A 285 -29.47 64.26 -10.21
N VAL A 286 -28.57 63.66 -9.43
CA VAL A 286 -28.75 63.48 -7.98
C VAL A 286 -28.59 64.81 -7.22
N THR A 287 -27.69 65.69 -7.65
CA THR A 287 -27.49 67.02 -7.03
C THR A 287 -28.61 68.01 -7.33
N GLN A 288 -29.24 67.95 -8.51
CA GLN A 288 -30.42 68.77 -8.81
C GLN A 288 -31.61 68.42 -7.91
N ASN A 289 -31.73 67.15 -7.49
CA ASN A 289 -32.81 66.72 -6.61
C ASN A 289 -32.59 67.11 -5.13
N SER A 290 -31.34 67.34 -4.71
CA SER A 290 -31.07 67.91 -3.38
C SER A 290 -31.44 69.39 -3.28
N ASP A 291 -31.25 70.17 -4.34
CA ASP A 291 -31.48 71.63 -4.32
C ASP A 291 -32.97 71.99 -4.21
N GLY A 292 -33.85 71.19 -4.82
CA GLY A 292 -35.30 71.30 -4.65
C GLY A 292 -35.78 70.92 -3.24
N ARG A 293 -35.07 70.03 -2.55
CA ARG A 293 -35.39 69.59 -1.17
C ARG A 293 -34.93 70.60 -0.12
N VAL A 294 -33.85 71.34 -0.35
CA VAL A 294 -33.40 72.42 0.56
C VAL A 294 -34.39 73.59 0.52
N LYS A 295 -34.90 73.98 -0.66
CA LYS A 295 -35.90 75.05 -0.79
C LYS A 295 -37.27 74.72 -0.19
N ALA A 296 -37.59 73.44 0.01
CA ALA A 296 -38.83 73.01 0.66
C ALA A 296 -38.77 73.01 2.20
N ILE A 297 -37.59 73.25 2.79
CA ILE A 297 -37.38 73.32 4.25
C ILE A 297 -37.31 74.80 4.72
N GLU A 298 -37.21 75.75 3.80
CA GLU A 298 -37.05 77.19 4.07
C GLU A 298 -38.39 77.97 4.08
N VAL A 299 -39.47 77.34 4.56
CA VAL A 299 -40.78 77.99 4.83
C VAL A 299 -41.18 77.77 6.29
#